data_AF-A0A932XZX2-F1
#
_entry.id   AF-A0A932XZX2-F1
#
_cell.length_a   1.000
_cell.length_b   1.000
_cell.length_c   1.000
_cell.angle_alpha   90.00
_cell.angle_beta   90.00
_cell.angle_gamma   90.00
#
_symmetry.space_group_name_H-M   'P 1'
#
loop_
_entity.id
_entity.type
_entity.pdbx_description
1 polymer ?
#
loop_
_entity_poly.entity_id
_entity_poly.type
_entity_poly.pdbx_seq_one_letter_code
_entity_poly.pdbx_strand_id
1 'polypeptide(L)' 'MRSDFRPLVLAWELGYTIAIPLVGLALLGRFLDKSFGTSPLFLLIGIFVSILVSSFLVYRKTKKIIDNI' A
#
# COMPACT_ATOMS: atom_id res chain seq x y z
N MET A 1 32.88 13.12 3.14
CA MET A 1 31.41 13.17 3.35
C MET A 1 30.89 11.75 3.23
N ARG A 2 30.50 11.09 4.32
CA ARG A 2 29.94 9.72 4.23
C ARG A 2 28.55 9.85 3.61
N SER A 3 28.40 9.36 2.39
CA SER A 3 27.11 9.24 1.71
C SER A 3 26.34 8.11 2.39
N ASP A 4 25.70 8.42 3.51
CA ASP A 4 24.82 7.48 4.21
C ASP A 4 23.53 7.33 3.39
N PHE A 5 23.51 6.38 2.46
CA PHE A 5 22.34 6.05 1.62
C PHE A 5 21.19 5.39 2.38
N ARG A 6 21.34 5.18 3.70
CA ARG A 6 20.37 4.46 4.56
C ARG A 6 18.97 5.11 4.58
N PRO A 7 18.81 6.43 4.69
CA PRO A 7 17.49 7.06 4.66
C PRO A 7 16.79 6.86 3.32
N LEU A 8 17.56 6.79 2.23
CA LEU A 8 17.04 6.60 0.88
C LEU A 8 16.48 5.19 0.68
N VAL A 9 17.19 4.18 1.18
CA VAL A 9 16.73 2.77 1.14
C VAL A 9 15.45 2.58 1.96
N LEU A 10 15.36 3.22 3.14
CA LEU A 10 14.17 3.17 3.98
C LEU A 10 12.97 3.85 3.29
N ALA A 11 13.18 5.02 2.71
CA ALA A 11 12.12 5.71 1.96
C ALA A 11 11.62 4.87 0.78
N TRP A 12 12.52 4.16 0.09
CA TRP A 12 12.19 3.23 -0.98
C TRP A 12 11.34 2.08 -0.48
N GLU A 13 11.77 1.36 0.57
CA GLU A 13 11.02 0.21 1.11
C GLU A 13 9.60 0.61 1.58
N LEU A 14 9.48 1.77 2.24
CA LEU A 14 8.17 2.31 2.63
C LEU A 14 7.32 2.70 1.42
N GLY A 15 7.93 3.33 0.42
CA GLY A 15 7.27 3.74 -0.81
C GLY A 15 6.59 2.58 -1.54
N TYR A 16 7.32 1.49 -1.80
CA TYR A 16 6.72 0.31 -2.46
C TYR A 16 5.69 -0.40 -1.58
N THR A 17 5.89 -0.44 -0.27
CA THR A 17 4.93 -1.06 0.66
C THR A 17 3.55 -0.39 0.60
N ILE A 18 3.49 0.92 0.33
CA ILE A 18 2.24 1.68 0.20
C ILE A 18 1.76 1.70 -1.26
N ALA A 19 2.67 1.94 -2.22
CA ALA A 19 2.31 2.12 -3.62
C ALA A 19 1.77 0.84 -4.27
N ILE A 20 2.32 -0.34 -3.93
CA ILE A 20 1.89 -1.63 -4.50
C ILE A 20 0.40 -1.92 -4.19
N PRO A 21 -0.06 -1.94 -2.93
CA PRO A 21 -1.46 -2.19 -2.63
C PRO A 21 -2.38 -1.08 -3.13
N LEU A 22 -1.95 0.18 -3.07
CA LEU A 22 -2.75 1.30 -3.56
C LEU A 22 -3.01 1.21 -5.06
N VAL A 23 -1.95 1.10 -5.86
CA VAL A 23 -2.06 1.03 -7.32
C VAL A 23 -2.73 -0.28 -7.74
N GLY A 24 -2.37 -1.40 -7.10
CA GLY A 24 -2.95 -2.70 -7.39
C GLY A 24 -4.47 -2.72 -7.17
N LEU A 25 -4.94 -2.28 -6.00
CA LEU A 25 -6.36 -2.27 -5.66
C LEU A 25 -7.14 -1.17 -6.40
N ALA A 26 -6.54 -0.01 -6.65
CA ALA A 26 -7.17 1.04 -7.45
C ALA A 26 -7.34 0.63 -8.92
N LEU A 27 -6.36 -0.04 -9.51
CA LEU A 27 -6.47 -0.58 -10.87
C LEU A 27 -7.51 -1.70 -10.96
N LEU A 28 -7.53 -2.62 -9.98
CA LEU A 28 -8.56 -3.65 -9.88
C LEU A 28 -9.95 -3.03 -9.77
N GLY A 29 -10.12 -2.07 -8.87
CA GLY A 29 -11.37 -1.33 -8.69
C GLY A 29 -11.81 -0.62 -9.97
N ARG A 30 -10.87 0.04 -10.67
CA ARG A 30 -11.16 0.71 -11.95
C ARG A 30 -11.56 -0.27 -13.05
N PHE A 31 -10.91 -1.43 -13.10
CA PHE A 31 -11.23 -2.46 -14.09
C PHE A 31 -12.62 -3.04 -13.85
N LEU A 32 -12.97 -3.29 -12.58
CA LEU A 32 -14.31 -3.72 -12.16
C LEU A 32 -15.35 -2.65 -12.48
N ASP A 33 -15.11 -1.37 -12.14
CA ASP A 33 -16.01 -0.26 -12.48
C ASP A 33 -16.29 -0.20 -13.98
N LYS A 34 -15.25 -0.34 -14.82
CA LYS A 34 -15.40 -0.34 -16.27
C LYS A 34 -16.15 -1.57 -16.79
N SER A 35 -15.95 -2.73 -16.18
CA SER A 35 -16.60 -3.98 -16.59
C SER A 35 -18.08 -4.03 -16.20
N PHE A 36 -18.46 -3.45 -15.06
CA PHE A 36 -19.83 -3.43 -14.56
C PHE A 36 -20.61 -2.16 -14.94
N GLY A 37 -19.96 -1.20 -15.60
CA GLY A 37 -20.59 0.07 -15.99
C GLY A 37 -20.98 0.94 -14.79
N THR A 38 -20.42 0.67 -13.61
CA THR A 38 -20.69 1.43 -12.40
C THR A 38 -19.91 2.73 -12.41
N SER A 39 -20.53 3.80 -11.89
CA SER A 39 -19.80 5.00 -11.42
C SER A 39 -18.64 4.58 -10.51
N PRO A 40 -17.55 5.37 -10.35
CA PRO A 40 -16.26 4.96 -9.78
C PRO A 40 -16.30 4.58 -8.29
N LEU A 41 -17.09 3.56 -7.95
CA LEU A 41 -17.40 3.07 -6.62
C LEU A 41 -16.41 1.98 -6.25
N PHE A 42 -16.11 1.05 -7.15
CA PHE A 42 -15.12 0.01 -6.90
C PHE A 42 -13.71 0.58 -6.80
N LEU A 43 -13.40 1.66 -7.53
CA LEU A 43 -12.17 2.43 -7.35
C LEU A 43 -12.10 3.05 -5.95
N LEU A 44 -13.19 3.68 -5.48
CA LEU A 44 -13.22 4.33 -4.17
C LEU A 44 -13.08 3.29 -3.04
N ILE A 45 -13.79 2.16 -3.17
CA ILE A 45 -13.68 1.02 -2.26
C ILE A 45 -12.26 0.43 -2.32
N GLY A 46 -11.68 0.28 -3.50
CA GLY A 46 -10.31 -0.22 -3.69
C GLY A 46 -9.27 0.64 -2.99
N ILE A 47 -9.39 1.97 -3.08
CA ILE A 47 -8.54 2.91 -2.35
C ILE A 47 -8.73 2.76 -0.84
N PHE A 48 -9.98 2.69 -0.37
CA PHE A 48 -10.27 2.54 1.06
C PHE A 48 -9.72 1.23 1.63
N VAL A 49 -9.92 0.12 0.91
CA VAL A 49 -9.35 -1.19 1.24
C VAL A 49 -7.83 -1.15 1.22
N SER A 50 -7.22 -0.46 0.26
CA SER A 50 -5.76 -0.26 0.22
C SER A 50 -5.22 0.39 1.48
N ILE A 51 -5.89 1.42 1.99
CA ILE A 51 -5.49 2.12 3.21
C ILE A 51 -5.54 1.15 4.40
N LEU A 52 -6.62 0.36 4.52
CA LEU A 52 -6.78 -0.62 5.58
C LEU A 52 -5.72 -1.73 5.49
N VAL A 53 -5.49 -2.27 4.29
CA VAL A 53 -4.49 -3.32 4.04
C VAL A 53 -3.10 -2.81 4.35
N SER A 54 -2.76 -1.59 3.91
CA SER A 54 -1.46 -0.97 4.18
C SER A 54 -1.24 -0.76 5.68
N SER A 55 -2.24 -0.20 6.39
CA SER A 55 -2.19 -0.06 7.85
C SER A 55 -2.01 -1.40 8.55
N PHE A 56 -2.72 -2.44 8.12
CA PHE A 56 -2.59 -3.79 8.68
C PHE A 56 -1.20 -4.40 8.43
N LEU A 57 -0.65 -4.21 7.23
CA LEU A 57 0.69 -4.68 6.85
C LEU A 57 1.78 -4.02 7.70
N VAL A 58 1.67 -2.71 7.88
CA VAL A 58 2.57 -1.94 8.74
C VAL A 58 2.45 -2.42 10.19
N TYR A 59 1.23 -2.53 10.73
CA TYR A 59 1.00 -3.04 12.07
C TYR A 59 1.60 -4.44 12.27
N ARG A 60 1.40 -5.35 11.31
CA ARG A 60 1.94 -6.70 11.35
C ARG A 60 3.47 -6.70 11.28
N LYS A 61 4.09 -5.85 10.43
CA LYS A 61 5.55 -5.68 10.39
C LYS A 61 6.07 -5.17 11.73
N THR A 62 5.45 -4.14 12.30
CA THR A 62 5.84 -3.56 13.60
C THR A 62 5.72 -4.58 14.73
N LYS A 63 4.61 -5.33 14.80
CA LYS A 63 4.43 -6.38 15.80
C LYS A 63 5.47 -7.48 15.63
N LYS A 64 5.77 -7.91 14.41
CA LYS A 64 6.79 -8.93 14.15
C LYS A 64 8.18 -8.49 14.62
N ILE A 65 8.51 -7.21 14.46
CA ILE A 65 9.77 -6.64 14.96
C ILE A 65 9.78 -6.66 16.50
N ILE A 66 8.68 -6.24 17.13
CA ILE A 66 8.55 -6.20 18.60
C ILE A 66 8.58 -7.61 19.22
N ASP A 67 7.89 -8.59 18.64
CA ASP A 67 7.88 -9.98 19.11
C ASP A 67 9.22 -10.70 18.88
N ASN A 68 10.11 -10.18 18.03
CA ASN A 68 11.45 -10.74 17.78
C ASN A 68 12.57 -10.01 18.57
N ILE A 69 12.21 -9.14 19.50
CA ILE A 69 13.11 -8.50 20.48
C ILE A 69 12.92 -9.20 21.82
#